data_AF-A0A2E2D8P9-F1
#
_entry.id   AF-A0A2E2D8P9-F1
#
_cell.length_a   1.000
_cell.length_b   1.000
_cell.length_c   1.000
_cell.angle_alpha   90.00
_cell.angle_beta   90.00
_cell.angle_gamma   90.00
#
_symmetry.space_group_name_H-M   'P 1'
#
loop_
_entity.id
_entity.type
_entity.pdbx_description
1 polymer ?
#
loop_
_entity_poly.entity_id
_entity_poly.type
_entity_poly.pdbx_seq_one_letter_code
_entity_poly.pdbx_strand_id
1 'polypeptide(L)'
;MTLLQIQKRTMTIAGTVLSVYLLFHMLSNLSFFFGDSFNQFYQIYNSAWIRWPVLAIVLICLWVHVRAAVNIRRKNSHARQVAYRKHDKFHIPASLVTLSIILLFLFIIVHILQSLYVNPFDVRASVLDWFSSPFITLFYLMGVFILTMHLQHSLINVLQTLGISSKMHHIAIHSAVAVLALGFVSIPVYVWLV
;
A
#
# COMPACT_ATOMS: atom_id res chain seq x y z
N MET A 1 15.20 10.76 -23.84
CA MET A 1 13.81 10.29 -23.67
C MET A 1 13.71 8.85 -23.16
N THR A 2 14.57 7.93 -23.60
CA THR A 2 14.61 6.50 -23.22
C THR A 2 14.74 6.24 -21.71
N LEU A 3 15.61 6.96 -21.01
CA LEU A 3 15.83 6.78 -19.56
C LEU A 3 14.58 7.04 -18.70
N LEU A 4 13.73 7.99 -19.09
CA LEU A 4 12.50 8.31 -18.35
C LEU A 4 11.41 7.26 -18.59
N GLN A 5 11.38 6.66 -19.79
CA GLN A 5 10.49 5.54 -20.10
C GLN A 5 10.87 4.28 -19.32
N ILE A 6 12.18 3.98 -19.21
CA ILE A 6 12.67 2.86 -18.39
C ILE A 6 12.23 3.07 -16.93
N GLN A 7 12.44 4.26 -16.36
CA GLN A 7 12.01 4.56 -14.99
C GLN A 7 10.51 4.35 -14.78
N LYS A 8 9.66 4.78 -15.72
CA LYS A 8 8.20 4.57 -15.66
C LYS A 8 7.83 3.08 -15.71
N ARG A 9 8.45 2.32 -16.61
CA ARG A 9 8.21 0.87 -16.72
C ARG A 9 8.66 0.13 -15.45
N THR A 10 9.85 0.43 -14.95
CA THR A 10 10.37 -0.15 -13.70
C THR A 10 9.47 0.18 -12.50
N MET A 11 9.03 1.44 -12.37
CA MET A 11 8.07 1.85 -11.34
C MET A 11 6.76 1.09 -11.44
N THR A 12 6.27 0.88 -12.67
CA THR A 12 5.03 0.14 -12.96
C THR A 12 5.15 -1.32 -12.54
N ILE A 13 6.22 -2.01 -12.96
CA ILE A 13 6.45 -3.42 -12.61
C ILE A 13 6.53 -3.58 -11.08
N ALA A 14 7.32 -2.76 -10.41
CA ALA A 14 7.44 -2.80 -8.95
C ALA A 14 6.10 -2.50 -8.25
N GLY A 15 5.35 -1.50 -8.75
CA GLY A 15 4.01 -1.16 -8.23
C GLY A 15 2.99 -2.29 -8.41
N THR A 16 3.04 -3.01 -9.53
CA THR A 16 2.18 -4.18 -9.78
C THR A 16 2.50 -5.31 -8.81
N VAL A 17 3.78 -5.64 -8.60
CA VAL A 17 4.18 -6.68 -7.63
C VAL A 17 3.72 -6.32 -6.22
N LEU A 18 3.90 -5.07 -5.79
CA LEU A 18 3.42 -4.59 -4.49
C LEU A 18 1.89 -4.65 -4.38
N SER A 19 1.16 -4.35 -5.45
CA SER A 19 -0.30 -4.41 -5.46
C SER A 19 -0.83 -5.85 -5.35
N VAL A 20 -0.18 -6.80 -6.03
CA VAL A 20 -0.49 -8.23 -5.89
C VAL A 20 -0.18 -8.73 -4.48
N TYR A 21 0.97 -8.32 -3.92
CA TYR A 21 1.30 -8.61 -2.53
C TYR A 21 0.26 -8.03 -1.57
N LEU A 22 -0.21 -6.79 -1.76
CA LEU A 22 -1.25 -6.20 -0.91
C LEU A 22 -2.56 -6.98 -0.98
N LEU A 23 -2.95 -7.48 -2.15
CA LEU A 23 -4.13 -8.33 -2.28
C LEU A 23 -3.97 -9.64 -1.50
N PHE A 24 -2.86 -10.35 -1.69
CA PHE A 24 -2.55 -11.55 -0.92
C PHE A 24 -2.52 -11.26 0.59
N HIS A 25 -1.86 -10.18 0.99
CA HIS A 25 -1.72 -9.76 2.37
C HIS A 25 -3.08 -9.43 2.99
N MET A 26 -3.97 -8.75 2.26
CA MET A 26 -5.34 -8.48 2.71
C MET A 26 -6.10 -9.80 2.93
N LEU A 27 -6.06 -10.71 1.95
CA LEU A 27 -6.76 -12.00 2.03
C LEU A 27 -6.22 -12.88 3.16
N SER A 28 -4.91 -12.91 3.37
CA SER A 28 -4.31 -13.64 4.49
C SER A 28 -4.71 -13.03 5.83
N ASN A 29 -4.77 -11.69 5.92
CA ASN A 29 -5.24 -11.01 7.14
C ASN A 29 -6.71 -11.31 7.43
N LEU A 30 -7.58 -11.39 6.41
CA LEU A 30 -8.99 -11.76 6.60
C LEU A 30 -9.16 -13.15 7.23
N SER A 31 -8.13 -14.02 7.19
CA SER A 31 -8.20 -15.28 7.92
C SER A 31 -8.31 -15.10 9.45
N PHE A 32 -8.08 -13.89 9.98
CA PHE A 32 -8.29 -13.50 11.37
C PHE A 32 -9.68 -13.87 11.91
N PHE A 33 -10.69 -13.79 11.05
CA PHE A 33 -12.07 -14.13 11.38
C PHE A 33 -12.32 -15.64 11.53
N PHE A 34 -11.36 -16.50 11.17
CA PHE A 34 -11.43 -17.95 11.30
C PHE A 34 -10.66 -18.49 12.52
N GLY A 35 -10.37 -17.64 13.52
CA GLY A 35 -9.83 -18.09 14.80
C GLY A 35 -8.49 -18.82 14.68
N ASP A 36 -8.43 -20.08 15.08
CA ASP A 36 -7.19 -20.88 15.10
C ASP A 36 -6.55 -21.06 13.72
N SER A 37 -7.34 -21.05 12.63
CA SER A 37 -6.80 -21.11 11.28
C SER A 37 -5.87 -19.93 10.96
N PHE A 38 -6.12 -18.75 11.53
CA PHE A 38 -5.23 -17.59 11.43
C PHE A 38 -3.88 -17.88 12.07
N ASN A 39 -3.90 -18.40 13.31
CA ASN A 39 -2.68 -18.73 14.04
C ASN A 39 -1.86 -19.80 13.31
N GLN A 40 -2.50 -20.87 12.83
CA GLN A 40 -1.83 -21.92 12.05
C GLN A 40 -1.22 -21.40 10.76
N PHE A 41 -1.97 -20.58 10.00
CA PHE A 41 -1.48 -19.97 8.77
C PHE A 41 -0.24 -19.11 9.05
N TYR A 42 -0.33 -18.20 10.04
CA TYR A 42 0.76 -17.28 10.33
C TYR A 42 1.94 -17.95 11.03
N GLN A 43 1.76 -19.07 11.73
CA GLN A 43 2.88 -19.86 12.25
C GLN A 43 3.78 -20.37 11.11
N ILE A 44 3.19 -20.85 10.01
CA ILE A 44 3.92 -21.29 8.82
C ILE A 44 4.46 -20.07 8.06
N TYR A 45 3.61 -19.07 7.81
CA TYR A 45 3.95 -17.89 7.02
C TYR A 45 5.06 -17.05 7.66
N ASN A 46 5.12 -17.00 8.99
CA ASN A 46 6.15 -16.29 9.75
C ASN A 46 7.43 -17.11 9.97
N SER A 47 7.48 -18.36 9.50
CA SER A 47 8.72 -19.14 9.48
C SER A 47 9.80 -18.40 8.69
N ALA A 48 11.06 -18.57 9.12
CA ALA A 48 12.19 -17.86 8.51
C ALA A 48 12.29 -18.08 6.98
N TRP A 49 11.97 -19.30 6.51
CA TRP A 49 12.03 -19.69 5.11
C TRP A 49 10.99 -19.01 4.22
N ILE A 50 9.88 -18.51 4.78
CA ILE A 50 8.84 -17.81 4.02
C ILE A 50 8.94 -16.30 4.25
N ARG A 51 9.01 -15.88 5.52
CA ARG A 51 8.99 -14.47 5.91
C ARG A 51 10.13 -13.67 5.29
N TRP A 52 11.38 -14.13 5.41
CA TRP A 52 12.52 -13.35 4.98
C TRP A 52 12.59 -13.17 3.45
N PRO A 53 12.35 -14.20 2.62
CA PRO A 53 12.24 -14.01 1.18
C PRO A 53 11.09 -13.08 0.78
N VAL A 54 9.90 -13.23 1.38
CA VAL A 54 8.77 -12.33 1.10
C VAL A 54 9.12 -10.89 1.47
N LEU A 55 9.67 -10.66 2.66
CA LEU A 55 10.06 -9.33 3.12
C LEU A 55 11.14 -8.73 2.22
N ALA A 56 12.12 -9.52 1.79
CA ALA A 56 13.15 -9.08 0.85
C ALA A 56 12.55 -8.63 -0.49
N ILE A 57 11.64 -9.42 -1.07
CA ILE A 57 10.93 -9.07 -2.31
C ILE A 57 10.16 -7.76 -2.14
N VAL A 58 9.38 -7.63 -1.07
CA VAL A 58 8.59 -6.43 -0.78
C VAL A 58 9.50 -5.21 -0.61
N LEU A 59 10.59 -5.31 0.16
CA LEU A 59 11.52 -4.21 0.38
C LEU A 59 12.27 -3.81 -0.88
N ILE A 60 12.71 -4.78 -1.70
CA ILE A 60 13.36 -4.51 -2.99
C ILE A 60 12.38 -3.81 -3.93
N CYS A 61 11.16 -4.31 -4.09
CA CYS A 61 10.14 -3.68 -4.93
C CYS A 61 9.78 -2.28 -4.42
N LEU A 62 9.62 -2.09 -3.10
CA LEU A 62 9.35 -0.79 -2.50
C LEU A 62 10.48 0.20 -2.77
N TRP A 63 11.73 -0.22 -2.58
CA TRP A 63 12.90 0.61 -2.85
C TRP A 63 12.98 1.01 -4.34
N VAL A 64 12.79 0.06 -5.25
CA VAL A 64 12.76 0.31 -6.69
C VAL A 64 11.64 1.28 -7.05
N HIS A 65 10.44 1.07 -6.52
CA HIS A 65 9.26 1.90 -6.76
C HIS A 65 9.48 3.34 -6.29
N VAL A 66 9.92 3.53 -5.04
CA VAL A 66 10.17 4.85 -4.44
C VAL A 66 11.31 5.57 -5.17
N ARG A 67 12.42 4.88 -5.46
CA ARG A 67 13.55 5.47 -6.20
C ARG A 67 13.12 5.96 -7.59
N ALA A 68 12.37 5.14 -8.33
CA ALA A 68 11.86 5.53 -9.63
C ALA A 68 10.89 6.71 -9.54
N ALA A 69 9.96 6.69 -8.59
CA ALA A 69 9.00 7.78 -8.36
C ALA A 69 9.69 9.11 -8.02
N VAL A 70 10.68 9.10 -7.11
CA VAL A 70 11.48 10.29 -6.75
C VAL A 70 12.23 10.83 -7.97
N ASN A 71 12.86 9.96 -8.76
CA ASN A 71 13.62 10.38 -9.95
C ASN A 71 12.71 11.00 -11.02
N ILE A 72 11.55 10.40 -11.28
CA ILE A 72 10.56 10.94 -12.22
C ILE A 72 10.06 12.29 -11.72
N ARG A 73 9.75 12.39 -10.43
CA ARG A 73 9.25 13.64 -9.82
C ARG A 73 10.26 14.77 -9.89
N ARG A 74 11.54 14.52 -9.55
CA ARG A 74 12.62 15.51 -9.66
C ARG A 74 12.76 16.02 -11.09
N LYS A 75 12.83 15.11 -12.07
CA LYS A 75 12.90 15.48 -13.50
C LYS A 75 11.70 16.31 -13.95
N ASN A 76 10.49 15.89 -13.59
CA ASN A 76 9.27 16.64 -13.94
C ASN A 76 9.21 18.02 -13.26
N SER A 77 9.70 18.14 -12.02
CA SER A 77 9.75 19.41 -11.29
C SER A 77 10.74 20.38 -11.93
N HIS A 78 11.92 19.92 -12.35
CA HIS A 78 12.90 20.78 -13.05
C HIS A 78 12.42 21.18 -14.46
N ALA A 79 11.63 20.33 -15.11
CA ALA A 79 11.02 20.66 -16.40
C ALA A 79 9.88 21.69 -16.28
N ARG A 80 9.26 21.83 -15.11
CA ARG A 80 8.14 22.75 -14.87
C ARG A 80 8.65 24.12 -14.45
N GLN A 81 8.94 24.98 -15.43
CA GLN A 81 9.43 26.34 -15.22
C GLN A 81 8.32 27.34 -14.83
N VAL A 82 7.06 27.08 -15.20
CA VAL A 82 5.91 27.97 -14.92
C VAL A 82 4.73 27.16 -14.38
N ALA A 83 4.00 27.71 -13.40
CA ALA A 83 2.80 27.08 -12.85
C ALA A 83 1.61 27.20 -13.83
N TYR A 84 0.72 26.19 -13.85
CA TYR A 84 -0.49 26.25 -14.66
C TYR A 84 -1.39 27.38 -14.16
N ARG A 85 -1.82 28.25 -15.09
CA ARG A 85 -2.69 29.40 -14.80
C ARG A 85 -4.14 29.00 -14.52
N LYS A 86 -4.59 27.85 -15.03
CA LYS A 86 -5.93 27.29 -14.83
C LYS A 86 -5.84 25.79 -14.64
N HIS A 87 -6.65 25.26 -13.72
CA HIS A 87 -6.82 23.82 -13.50
C HIS A 87 -8.25 23.44 -13.84
N ASP A 88 -8.44 22.42 -14.67
CA ASP A 88 -9.77 22.03 -15.16
C ASP A 88 -10.57 21.18 -14.15
N LYS A 89 -9.94 20.76 -13.05
CA LYS A 89 -10.50 19.89 -12.00
C LYS A 89 -10.00 20.32 -10.63
N PHE A 90 -10.57 19.72 -9.58
CA PHE A 90 -10.10 19.89 -8.21
C PHE A 90 -8.58 19.67 -8.12
N HIS A 91 -7.87 20.70 -7.67
CA HIS A 91 -6.42 20.71 -7.59
C HIS A 91 -5.97 20.35 -6.19
N ILE A 92 -5.32 19.19 -6.05
CA ILE A 92 -4.64 18.82 -4.80
C ILE A 92 -3.23 19.43 -4.84
N PRO A 93 -2.85 20.25 -3.84
CA PRO A 93 -1.51 20.83 -3.78
C PRO A 93 -0.43 19.75 -3.78
N ALA A 94 0.64 19.97 -4.55
CA ALA A 94 1.75 19.01 -4.64
C ALA A 94 2.45 18.75 -3.30
N SER A 95 2.43 19.72 -2.38
CA SER A 95 2.91 19.58 -0.99
C SER A 95 2.08 18.55 -0.22
N LEU A 96 0.75 18.61 -0.34
CA LEU A 96 -0.16 17.67 0.33
C LEU A 96 0.01 16.23 -0.19
N VAL A 97 0.20 16.05 -1.51
CA VAL A 97 0.55 14.74 -2.09
C VAL A 97 1.91 14.24 -1.59
N THR A 98 2.87 15.15 -1.39
CA THR A 98 4.19 14.75 -0.84
C THR A 98 4.06 14.30 0.60
N LEU A 99 3.31 15.07 1.41
CA LEU A 99 3.06 14.75 2.81
C LEU A 99 2.35 13.40 2.93
N SER A 100 1.33 13.13 2.13
CA SER A 100 0.63 11.85 2.16
C SER A 100 1.54 10.67 1.82
N ILE A 101 2.45 10.80 0.85
CA ILE A 101 3.42 9.75 0.50
C ILE A 101 4.44 9.53 1.63
N ILE A 102 4.91 10.60 2.29
CA ILE A 102 5.81 10.49 3.45
C ILE A 102 5.12 9.76 4.60
N LEU A 103 3.87 10.13 4.90
CA LEU A 103 3.07 9.47 5.93
C LEU A 103 2.80 8.01 5.59
N LEU A 104 2.52 7.68 4.33
CA LEU A 104 2.37 6.30 3.88
C LEU A 104 3.66 5.49 4.06
N PHE A 105 4.81 6.08 3.72
CA PHE A 105 6.10 5.41 3.90
C PHE A 105 6.41 5.17 5.38
N LEU A 106 6.12 6.14 6.25
CA LEU A 106 6.24 5.99 7.70
C LEU A 106 5.30 4.89 8.22
N PHE A 107 4.05 4.87 7.76
CA PHE A 107 3.09 3.81 8.08
C PHE A 107 3.63 2.43 7.71
N ILE A 108 4.20 2.26 6.52
CA ILE A 108 4.78 0.99 6.08
C ILE A 108 5.95 0.57 6.97
N ILE A 109 6.83 1.50 7.36
CA ILE A 109 7.96 1.20 8.27
C ILE A 109 7.43 0.71 9.62
N VAL A 110 6.53 1.47 10.24
CA VAL A 110 5.96 1.11 11.55
C VAL A 110 5.24 -0.23 11.48
N HIS A 111 4.46 -0.45 10.42
CA HIS A 111 3.76 -1.71 10.18
C HIS A 111 4.71 -2.91 10.06
N ILE A 112 5.80 -2.77 9.27
CA ILE A 112 6.81 -3.81 9.14
C ILE A 112 7.45 -4.07 10.50
N LEU A 113 7.91 -3.03 11.21
CA LEU A 113 8.52 -3.20 12.53
C LEU A 113 7.57 -3.90 13.51
N GLN A 114 6.32 -3.46 13.61
CA GLN A 114 5.32 -4.08 14.46
C GLN A 114 5.13 -5.58 14.13
N SER A 115 5.10 -5.95 12.84
CA SER A 115 4.98 -7.36 12.42
C SER A 115 6.18 -8.24 12.81
N LEU A 116 7.36 -7.64 13.03
CA LEU A 116 8.54 -8.36 13.53
C LEU A 116 8.46 -8.66 15.03
N TYR A 117 7.67 -7.89 15.80
CA TYR A 117 7.47 -8.08 17.24
C TYR A 117 6.27 -8.95 17.59
N VAL A 118 5.58 -9.51 16.59
CA VAL A 118 4.42 -10.38 16.81
C VAL A 118 4.82 -11.66 17.54
N ASN A 119 4.00 -12.14 18.48
CA ASN A 119 4.17 -13.46 19.06
C ASN A 119 3.85 -14.52 17.98
N PRO A 120 4.82 -15.34 17.52
CA PRO A 120 4.59 -16.28 16.44
C PRO A 120 3.68 -17.46 16.83
N PHE A 121 3.49 -17.71 18.13
CA PHE A 121 2.63 -18.79 18.63
C PHE A 121 1.17 -18.36 18.82
N ASP A 122 0.92 -17.07 19.00
CA ASP A 122 -0.43 -16.51 19.09
C ASP A 122 -0.51 -15.12 18.44
N VAL A 123 -0.59 -15.15 17.12
CA VAL A 123 -0.64 -13.95 16.29
C VAL A 123 -2.00 -13.26 16.45
N ARG A 124 -3.08 -14.03 16.64
CA ARG A 124 -4.42 -13.49 16.86
C ARG A 124 -4.51 -12.69 18.15
N ALA A 125 -3.98 -13.20 19.25
CA ALA A 125 -3.95 -12.46 20.51
C ALA A 125 -3.13 -11.17 20.39
N SER A 126 -1.99 -11.20 19.68
CA SER A 126 -1.18 -10.01 19.42
C SER A 126 -1.97 -8.93 18.66
N VAL A 127 -2.74 -9.34 17.63
CA VAL A 127 -3.58 -8.43 16.85
C VAL A 127 -4.71 -7.82 17.70
N LEU A 128 -5.35 -8.62 18.54
CA LEU A 128 -6.38 -8.15 19.48
C LEU A 128 -5.82 -7.12 20.46
N ASP A 129 -4.67 -7.41 21.07
CA ASP A 129 -3.99 -6.53 22.02
C ASP A 129 -3.63 -5.19 21.37
N TRP A 130 -3.00 -5.21 20.19
CA TRP A 130 -2.61 -3.99 19.50
C TRP A 130 -3.79 -3.10 19.12
N PHE A 131 -4.86 -3.67 18.58
CA PHE A 131 -6.03 -2.90 18.15
C PHE A 131 -7.01 -2.54 19.28
N SER A 132 -6.77 -3.03 20.50
CA SER A 132 -7.41 -2.50 21.71
C SER A 132 -6.95 -1.06 22.02
N SER A 133 -5.78 -0.65 21.51
CA SER A 133 -5.30 0.73 21.65
C SER A 133 -5.95 1.68 20.64
N PRO A 134 -6.66 2.74 21.09
CA PRO A 134 -7.27 3.71 20.17
C PRO A 134 -6.26 4.39 19.26
N PHE A 135 -5.03 4.61 19.76
CA PHE A 135 -3.96 5.24 18.99
C PHE A 135 -3.47 4.36 17.84
N ILE A 136 -3.31 3.05 18.07
CA ILE A 136 -2.88 2.10 17.04
C ILE A 136 -4.00 1.96 16.00
N THR A 137 -5.25 1.79 16.45
CA THR A 137 -6.41 1.70 15.56
C THR A 137 -6.52 2.92 14.66
N LEU A 138 -6.47 4.14 15.22
CA LEU A 138 -6.52 5.36 14.42
C LEU A 138 -5.33 5.47 13.44
N PHE A 139 -4.12 5.13 13.89
CA PHE A 139 -2.92 5.13 13.05
C PHE A 139 -3.08 4.21 11.83
N TYR A 140 -3.62 3.01 12.01
CA TYR A 140 -3.89 2.07 10.92
C TYR A 140 -5.01 2.53 10.00
N LEU A 141 -6.10 3.08 10.53
CA LEU A 141 -7.19 3.63 9.72
C LEU A 141 -6.70 4.78 8.82
N MET A 142 -5.87 5.67 9.37
CA MET A 142 -5.24 6.74 8.58
C MET A 142 -4.27 6.19 7.54
N GLY A 143 -3.45 5.19 7.90
CA GLY A 143 -2.52 4.53 6.99
C GLY A 143 -3.24 3.88 5.81
N VAL A 144 -4.30 3.11 6.06
CA VAL A 144 -5.11 2.45 5.03
C VAL A 144 -5.86 3.48 4.19
N PHE A 145 -6.36 4.58 4.78
CA PHE A 145 -6.98 5.67 4.03
C PHE A 145 -5.99 6.29 3.03
N ILE A 146 -4.78 6.61 3.47
CA ILE A 146 -3.74 7.18 2.59
C ILE A 146 -3.32 6.17 1.51
N LEU A 147 -3.17 4.89 1.87
CA LEU A 147 -2.89 3.81 0.93
C LEU A 147 -3.98 3.70 -0.14
N THR A 148 -5.24 3.81 0.25
CA THR A 148 -6.40 3.80 -0.66
C THR A 148 -6.31 4.93 -1.66
N MET A 149 -6.07 6.17 -1.19
CA MET A 149 -5.89 7.33 -2.07
C MET A 149 -4.70 7.15 -3.02
N HIS A 150 -3.60 6.58 -2.54
CA HIS A 150 -2.43 6.28 -3.35
C HIS A 150 -2.75 5.26 -4.46
N LEU A 151 -3.40 4.13 -4.11
CA LEU A 151 -3.75 3.06 -5.05
C LEU A 151 -4.80 3.49 -6.08
N GLN A 152 -5.83 4.22 -5.66
CA GLN A 152 -6.85 4.75 -6.59
C GLN A 152 -6.23 5.63 -7.67
N HIS A 153 -5.24 6.46 -7.31
CA HIS A 153 -4.52 7.26 -8.28
C HIS A 153 -3.52 6.43 -9.10
N SER A 154 -2.75 5.56 -8.45
CA SER A 154 -1.59 4.90 -9.05
C SER A 154 -1.96 3.73 -9.98
N LEU A 155 -3.01 2.95 -9.67
CA LEU A 155 -3.43 1.81 -10.50
C LEU A 155 -3.91 2.25 -11.89
N ILE A 156 -4.58 3.40 -11.97
CA ILE A 156 -4.95 4.03 -13.24
C ILE A 156 -3.71 4.30 -14.10
N ASN A 157 -2.66 4.87 -13.51
CA ASN A 157 -1.40 5.16 -14.21
C ASN A 157 -0.64 3.89 -14.62
N VAL A 158 -0.71 2.83 -13.80
CA VAL A 158 -0.15 1.51 -14.10
C VAL A 158 -0.82 0.92 -15.34
N LEU A 159 -2.15 0.86 -15.37
CA LEU A 159 -2.91 0.31 -16.50
C LEU A 159 -2.66 1.09 -17.79
N GLN A 160 -2.59 2.42 -17.71
CA GLN A 160 -2.21 3.27 -18.84
C GLN A 160 -0.80 2.97 -19.35
N THR A 161 0.16 2.77 -18.45
CA THR A 161 1.56 2.46 -18.82
C THR A 161 1.68 1.07 -19.45
N LEU A 162 0.81 0.13 -19.07
CA LEU A 162 0.69 -1.20 -19.67
C LEU A 162 -0.12 -1.22 -20.98
N GLY A 163 -0.62 -0.06 -21.45
CA GLY A 163 -1.35 0.07 -22.72
C GLY A 163 -2.85 -0.21 -22.62
N ILE A 164 -3.39 -0.41 -21.41
CA ILE A 164 -4.82 -0.63 -21.15
C ILE A 164 -5.48 0.74 -20.97
N SER A 165 -5.75 1.45 -22.08
CA SER A 165 -6.25 2.84 -22.03
C SER A 165 -7.52 3.13 -22.84
N SER A 166 -7.92 2.27 -23.78
CA SER A 166 -9.01 2.59 -24.72
C SER A 166 -10.41 2.58 -24.10
N LYS A 167 -10.64 1.79 -23.03
CA LYS A 167 -11.86 1.77 -22.21
C LYS A 167 -11.50 1.50 -20.74
N MET A 168 -11.06 2.52 -20.03
CA MET A 168 -10.71 2.39 -18.62
C MET A 168 -11.96 2.43 -17.74
N HIS A 169 -12.26 1.31 -17.09
CA HIS A 169 -13.41 1.17 -16.19
C HIS A 169 -13.06 1.74 -14.80
N HIS A 170 -13.05 3.07 -14.69
CA HIS A 170 -12.72 3.78 -13.44
C HIS A 170 -13.52 3.26 -12.24
N ILE A 171 -14.82 3.01 -12.42
CA ILE A 171 -15.69 2.47 -11.37
C ILE A 171 -15.15 1.12 -10.87
N ALA A 172 -14.82 0.20 -11.76
CA ALA A 172 -14.30 -1.11 -11.37
C ALA A 172 -12.97 -1.02 -10.59
N ILE A 173 -12.06 -0.13 -11.01
CA ILE A 173 -10.78 0.09 -10.30
C ILE A 173 -11.04 0.67 -8.90
N HIS A 174 -11.88 1.71 -8.80
CA HIS A 174 -12.21 2.33 -7.53
C HIS A 174 -12.93 1.35 -6.59
N SER A 175 -13.85 0.53 -7.10
CA SER A 175 -14.53 -0.54 -6.35
C SER A 175 -13.53 -1.60 -5.86
N ALA A 176 -12.61 -2.06 -6.71
CA ALA A 176 -11.60 -3.05 -6.31
C ALA A 176 -10.69 -2.50 -5.19
N VAL A 177 -10.24 -1.25 -5.29
CA VAL A 177 -9.45 -0.61 -4.23
C VAL A 177 -10.27 -0.41 -2.95
N ALA A 178 -11.56 -0.07 -3.07
CA ALA A 178 -12.45 0.06 -1.91
C ALA A 178 -12.64 -1.29 -1.20
N VAL A 179 -12.84 -2.38 -1.93
CA VAL A 179 -12.92 -3.73 -1.35
C VAL A 179 -11.63 -4.11 -0.63
N LEU A 180 -10.47 -3.84 -1.24
CA LEU A 180 -9.18 -4.06 -0.59
C LEU A 180 -9.05 -3.27 0.72
N ALA A 181 -9.41 -1.99 0.70
CA ALA A 181 -9.36 -1.13 1.88
C ALA A 181 -10.31 -1.61 2.98
N LEU A 182 -11.55 -1.96 2.63
CA LEU A 182 -12.53 -2.52 3.57
C LEU A 182 -12.05 -3.82 4.18
N GLY A 183 -11.37 -4.68 3.41
CA GLY A 183 -10.74 -5.89 3.93
C GLY A 183 -9.75 -5.59 5.06
N PHE A 184 -8.85 -4.63 4.84
CA PHE A 184 -7.90 -4.20 5.88
C PHE A 184 -8.58 -3.51 7.07
N VAL A 185 -9.56 -2.64 6.83
CA VAL A 185 -10.28 -1.88 7.88
C VAL A 185 -11.16 -2.79 8.74
N SER A 186 -11.66 -3.89 8.19
CA SER A 186 -12.57 -4.79 8.89
C SER A 186 -12.01 -5.34 10.21
N ILE A 187 -10.70 -5.63 10.27
CA ILE A 187 -10.03 -6.18 11.46
C ILE A 187 -9.95 -5.15 12.60
N PRO A 188 -9.31 -3.98 12.46
CA PRO A 188 -9.23 -2.99 13.53
C PRO A 188 -10.62 -2.51 13.98
N VAL A 189 -11.58 -2.38 13.06
CA VAL A 189 -12.96 -2.02 13.41
C VAL A 189 -13.64 -3.12 14.20
N TYR A 190 -13.49 -4.38 13.80
CA TYR A 190 -14.03 -5.51 14.55
C TYR A 190 -13.46 -5.56 15.98
N VAL A 191 -12.14 -5.45 16.13
CA VAL A 191 -11.49 -5.48 17.45
C VAL A 191 -11.94 -4.31 18.32
N TRP A 192 -12.18 -3.13 17.75
CA TRP A 192 -12.68 -1.99 18.50
C TRP A 192 -14.13 -2.16 19.01
N LEU A 193 -14.94 -2.97 18.32
CA LEU A 193 -16.37 -3.15 18.63
C LEU A 193 -16.66 -4.28 19.61
N VAL A 194 -15.71 -5.19 19.84
CA VAL A 194 -15.86 -6.40 20.66
C VAL A 194 -15.02 -6.27 21.92
#